data_AF-E5RK62-F1
#
_entry.id   AF-E5RK62-F1
#
_cell.length_a   1.000
_cell.length_b   1.000
_cell.length_c   1.000
_cell.angle_alpha   90.00
_cell.angle_beta   90.00
_cell.angle_gamma   90.00
#
_symmetry.space_group_name_H-M   'P 1'
#
loop_
_entity.id
_entity.type
_entity.pdbx_description
1 polymer ?
#
loop_
_entity_poly.entity_id
_entity_poly.type
_entity_poly.pdbx_seq_one_letter_code
_entity_poly.pdbx_strand_id
1 'polypeptide(L)'
;MCVCQDPTSCPAPIGEFEKVCSNDNKTFDSSCHFFATKCTLEGTKKGHKLHLDYIGPCKYIPPCLDSELTEFPLRMRDWLKNVLVTLYERDEDNNLLTEKQKLRVKKIHENEKRL
;
A
#
# COMPACT_ATOMS: atom_id res chain seq x y z
N MET A 1 -14.47 24.87 -6.74
CA MET A 1 -13.02 25.04 -6.86
C MET A 1 -12.38 24.22 -5.75
N CYS A 2 -11.48 23.30 -6.06
CA CYS A 2 -10.76 22.53 -5.05
C CYS A 2 -9.45 23.26 -4.70
N VAL A 3 -9.17 23.41 -3.42
CA VAL A 3 -7.94 24.02 -2.90
C VAL A 3 -7.23 23.02 -1.99
N CYS A 4 -5.93 23.22 -1.78
CA CYS A 4 -5.17 22.36 -0.87
C CYS A 4 -5.71 22.45 0.55
N GLN A 5 -5.86 21.29 1.18
CA GLN A 5 -6.23 21.19 2.58
C GLN A 5 -5.10 21.74 3.47
N ASP A 6 -5.47 22.43 4.55
CA ASP A 6 -4.54 22.82 5.60
C ASP A 6 -4.13 21.57 6.39
N PRO A 7 -2.83 21.22 6.49
CA PRO A 7 -2.38 20.08 7.28
C PRO A 7 -2.90 20.08 8.72
N THR A 8 -3.09 21.26 9.34
CA THR A 8 -3.57 21.36 10.73
C THR A 8 -5.07 21.03 10.89
N SER A 9 -5.81 21.00 9.78
CA SER A 9 -7.22 20.58 9.76
C SER A 9 -7.39 19.06 9.66
N CYS A 10 -6.31 18.31 9.45
CA CYS A 10 -6.35 16.86 9.45
C CYS A 10 -6.60 16.33 10.87
N PRO A 11 -7.36 15.24 11.03
CA PRO A 11 -7.48 14.56 12.32
C PRO A 11 -6.12 14.15 12.86
N ALA A 12 -5.92 14.33 14.17
CA ALA A 12 -4.72 13.85 14.85
C ALA A 12 -4.65 12.31 14.77
N PRO A 13 -3.45 11.73 14.63
CA PRO A 13 -3.31 10.29 14.55
C PRO A 13 -3.69 9.62 15.86
N ILE A 14 -4.46 8.53 15.76
CA ILE A 14 -4.85 7.69 16.90
C ILE A 14 -3.63 6.93 17.45
N GLY A 15 -2.66 6.61 16.60
CA GLY A 15 -1.42 5.96 17.00
C GLY A 15 -0.39 5.90 15.89
N GLU A 16 0.75 5.27 16.17
CA GLU A 16 1.88 5.16 15.23
C GLU A 16 1.49 4.49 13.91
N PHE A 17 0.48 3.60 13.90
CA PHE A 17 0.02 2.92 12.69
C PHE A 17 -0.66 3.86 11.68
N GLU A 18 -1.13 5.04 12.11
CA GLU A 18 -1.74 6.03 11.22
C GLU A 18 -0.73 7.02 10.63
N LYS A 19 0.47 7.12 11.24
CA LYS A 19 1.58 7.90 10.70
C LYS A 19 2.05 7.34 9.37
N VAL A 20 2.80 8.14 8.62
CA VAL A 20 3.38 7.72 7.33
C VAL A 20 4.80 8.24 7.18
N CYS A 21 5.64 7.50 6.46
CA CYS A 21 6.99 7.92 6.11
C CYS A 21 7.05 8.37 4.64
N SER A 22 7.67 9.52 4.37
CA SER A 22 7.99 9.92 3.00
C SER A 22 9.32 9.34 2.53
N ASN A 23 9.55 9.39 1.21
CA ASN A 23 10.81 9.00 0.59
C ASN A 23 11.99 9.95 0.91
N ASP A 24 11.74 11.04 1.63
CA ASP A 24 12.76 11.92 2.23
C ASP A 24 13.11 11.49 3.68
N ASN A 25 12.65 10.29 4.11
CA ASN A 25 12.78 9.76 5.47
C ASN A 25 12.20 10.71 6.54
N LYS A 26 11.07 11.35 6.22
CA LYS A 26 10.33 12.22 7.15
C LYS A 26 9.01 11.57 7.55
N THR A 27 8.79 11.46 8.85
CA THR A 27 7.52 10.98 9.38
C THR A 27 6.49 12.11 9.39
N PHE A 28 5.31 11.83 8.88
CA PHE A 28 4.13 12.69 8.95
C PHE A 28 3.09 12.06 9.86
N ASP A 29 2.31 12.90 10.52
CA ASP A 29 1.30 12.46 11.49
C ASP A 29 0.23 11.55 10.87
N SER A 30 -0.14 11.78 9.60
CA SER A 30 -0.95 10.82 8.85
C SER A 30 -0.81 11.00 7.35
N SER A 31 -1.44 10.12 6.57
CA SER A 31 -1.57 10.27 5.12
C SER A 31 -2.22 11.60 4.74
N CYS A 32 -3.22 12.07 5.52
CA CYS A 32 -3.85 13.38 5.34
C CYS A 32 -2.81 14.50 5.43
N HIS A 33 -2.03 14.54 6.51
CA HIS A 33 -0.99 15.57 6.72
C HIS A 33 0.06 15.55 5.60
N PHE A 34 0.47 14.35 5.15
CA PHE A 34 1.39 14.20 4.03
C PHE A 34 0.81 14.77 2.73
N PHE A 35 -0.41 14.38 2.35
CA PHE A 35 -1.02 14.82 1.10
C PHE A 35 -1.43 16.30 1.12
N ALA A 36 -1.87 16.83 2.26
CA ALA A 36 -2.09 18.26 2.46
C ALA A 36 -0.79 19.06 2.24
N THR A 37 0.32 18.59 2.81
CA THR A 37 1.64 19.20 2.60
C THR A 37 2.08 19.09 1.14
N LYS A 38 1.98 17.89 0.54
CA LYS A 38 2.38 17.65 -0.85
C LYS A 38 1.56 18.48 -1.85
N CYS A 39 0.28 18.71 -1.57
CA CYS A 39 -0.61 19.50 -2.43
C CYS A 39 -0.05 20.91 -2.69
N THR A 40 0.49 21.56 -1.66
CA THR A 40 1.10 22.90 -1.80
C THR A 40 2.34 22.94 -2.72
N LEU A 41 2.87 21.77 -3.08
CA LEU A 41 4.04 21.61 -3.95
C LEU A 41 3.65 21.18 -5.37
N GLU A 42 2.37 21.18 -5.72
CA GLU A 42 1.90 20.83 -7.06
C GLU A 42 2.58 21.67 -8.15
N GLY A 43 2.95 21.03 -9.27
CA GLY A 43 3.69 21.65 -10.36
C GLY A 43 5.19 21.87 -10.10
N THR A 44 5.67 21.73 -8.86
CA THR A 44 7.10 21.90 -8.54
C THR A 44 7.88 20.59 -8.74
N LYS A 45 9.18 20.69 -9.08
CA LYS A 45 10.08 19.53 -9.13
C LYS A 45 10.17 18.80 -7.77
N LYS A 46 10.02 19.54 -6.67
CA LYS A 46 10.02 18.97 -5.31
C LYS A 46 8.75 18.15 -5.06
N GLY A 47 7.58 18.68 -5.40
CA GLY A 47 6.31 17.97 -5.27
C GLY A 47 6.24 16.72 -6.14
N HIS A 48 6.78 16.77 -7.36
CA HIS A 48 6.91 15.60 -8.22
C HIS A 48 7.80 14.49 -7.66
N LYS A 49 8.78 14.83 -6.80
CA LYS A 49 9.67 13.86 -6.17
C LYS A 49 9.21 13.42 -4.78
N LEU A 50 8.30 14.15 -4.15
CA LEU A 50 7.82 13.84 -2.81
C LEU A 50 6.77 12.72 -2.89
N HIS A 51 7.07 11.56 -2.32
CA HIS A 51 6.18 10.41 -2.29
C HIS A 51 6.05 9.84 -0.88
N LEU A 52 4.89 9.24 -0.62
CA LEU A 52 4.70 8.38 0.55
C LEU A 52 5.42 7.06 0.25
N ASP A 53 6.37 6.70 1.10
CA ASP A 53 7.20 5.52 0.95
C ASP A 53 6.52 4.30 1.60
N TYR A 54 6.09 4.44 2.85
CA TYR A 54 5.33 3.40 3.56
C TYR A 54 4.47 3.98 4.69
N ILE A 55 3.50 3.17 5.13
CA ILE A 55 2.62 3.45 6.29
C ILE A 55 3.36 3.08 7.59
N GLY A 56 3.16 3.88 8.63
CA GLY A 56 3.88 3.87 9.90
C GLY A 56 4.95 4.96 10.00
N PRO A 57 5.54 5.19 11.19
CA PRO A 57 6.66 6.10 11.34
C PRO A 57 7.88 5.59 10.56
N CYS A 58 8.75 6.52 10.18
CA CYS A 58 10.01 6.17 9.53
C CYS A 58 10.83 5.26 10.45
N LYS A 59 11.30 4.15 9.90
CA LYS A 59 12.05 3.11 10.60
C LYS A 59 13.27 2.72 9.80
N TYR A 60 14.19 2.01 10.45
CA TYR A 60 15.31 1.41 9.75
C TYR A 60 14.79 0.36 8.75
N ILE A 61 15.14 0.56 7.48
CA ILE A 61 14.91 -0.40 6.40
C ILE A 61 16.27 -1.02 6.06
N PRO A 62 16.45 -2.35 6.25
CA PRO A 62 17.69 -3.00 5.87
C PRO A 62 17.90 -2.90 4.36
N PRO A 63 19.16 -2.82 3.88
CA PRO A 63 19.44 -2.86 2.46
C PRO A 63 18.99 -4.21 1.89
N CYS A 64 18.40 -4.19 0.69
CA CYS A 64 18.04 -5.41 -0.02
C CYS A 64 19.31 -6.11 -0.54
N LEU A 65 19.54 -7.35 -0.10
CA LEU A 65 20.66 -8.16 -0.56
C LEU A 65 20.40 -8.70 -1.96
N ASP A 66 21.46 -8.94 -2.75
CA ASP A 66 21.31 -9.50 -4.11
C ASP A 66 20.59 -10.86 -4.13
N SER A 67 20.82 -11.69 -3.10
CA SER A 67 20.10 -12.95 -2.92
C SER A 67 18.60 -12.75 -2.68
N GLU A 68 18.23 -11.73 -1.89
CA GLU A 68 16.83 -11.40 -1.64
C GLU A 68 16.17 -10.84 -2.90
N LEU A 69 16.88 -9.97 -3.62
CA LEU A 69 16.38 -9.36 -4.84
C LEU A 69 16.13 -10.38 -5.95
N THR A 70 17.00 -11.39 -6.09
CA THR A 70 16.81 -12.48 -7.06
C THR A 70 15.61 -13.37 -6.72
N GLU A 71 15.33 -13.59 -5.43
CA GLU A 71 14.18 -14.37 -4.96
C GLU A 71 12.86 -13.58 -4.90
N PHE A 72 12.94 -12.25 -4.76
CA PHE A 72 11.79 -11.38 -4.52
C PHE A 72 10.63 -11.56 -5.53
N PRO A 73 10.86 -11.64 -6.86
CA PRO A 73 9.78 -11.83 -7.82
C PRO A 73 8.99 -13.11 -7.60
N LEU A 74 9.65 -14.20 -7.20
CA LEU A 74 9.00 -15.48 -6.93
C LEU A 74 8.17 -15.41 -5.64
N ARG A 75 8.75 -14.84 -4.58
CA ARG A 75 8.09 -14.68 -3.27
C ARG A 75 6.87 -13.77 -3.37
N MET A 76 6.99 -12.63 -4.04
CA MET A 76 5.89 -11.68 -4.21
C MET A 76 4.77 -12.27 -5.08
N ARG A 77 5.12 -13.02 -6.14
CA ARG A 77 4.13 -13.70 -6.99
C ARG A 77 3.33 -14.74 -6.21
N ASP A 78 4.00 -15.56 -5.40
CA ASP A 78 3.30 -16.56 -4.58
C ASP A 78 2.43 -15.90 -3.50
N TRP A 79 2.94 -14.85 -2.85
CA TRP A 79 2.16 -14.06 -1.91
C TRP A 79 0.89 -13.47 -2.54
N LEU A 80 0.98 -12.86 -3.73
CA LEU A 80 -0.18 -12.30 -4.43
C LEU A 80 -1.23 -13.37 -4.75
N LYS A 81 -0.80 -14.56 -5.18
CA LYS A 81 -1.69 -15.71 -5.44
C LYS A 81 -2.41 -16.10 -4.14
N ASN A 82 -1.70 -16.25 -3.04
CA ASN A 82 -2.26 -16.68 -1.76
C ASN A 82 -3.22 -15.63 -1.17
N VAL A 83 -2.90 -14.34 -1.27
CA VAL A 83 -3.81 -13.25 -0.89
C VAL A 83 -5.10 -13.34 -1.68
N LEU A 84 -5.01 -13.54 -3.00
CA LEU A 84 -6.18 -13.60 -3.87
C LEU A 84 -7.06 -14.83 -3.58
N VAL A 85 -6.46 -15.98 -3.29
CA VAL A 85 -7.16 -17.18 -2.82
C VAL A 85 -7.86 -16.93 -1.48
N THR A 86 -7.16 -16.32 -0.52
CA THR A 86 -7.74 -16.00 0.79
C THR A 86 -8.90 -15.00 0.68
N LEU A 87 -8.80 -14.01 -0.21
CA LEU A 87 -9.89 -13.09 -0.51
C LEU A 87 -11.09 -13.82 -1.11
N TYR A 88 -10.87 -14.80 -1.98
CA TYR A 88 -11.94 -15.62 -2.54
C TYR A 88 -12.63 -16.48 -1.48
N GLU A 89 -11.90 -17.07 -0.55
CA GLU A 89 -12.47 -17.88 0.54
C GLU A 89 -13.26 -17.05 1.56
N ARG A 90 -12.88 -15.77 1.75
CA ARG A 90 -13.55 -14.84 2.67
C ARG A 90 -14.67 -14.03 2.04
N ASP A 91 -14.79 -14.06 0.71
CA ASP A 91 -15.77 -13.24 0.01
C ASP A 91 -17.19 -13.75 0.29
N GLU A 92 -18.05 -12.81 0.68
CA GLU A 92 -19.47 -13.02 0.88
C GLU A 92 -20.22 -11.97 0.06
N ASP A 93 -21.17 -12.39 -0.78
CA ASP A 93 -21.97 -11.51 -1.64
C ASP A 93 -21.16 -10.52 -2.52
N ASN A 94 -19.97 -10.92 -2.99
CA ASN A 94 -19.09 -10.10 -3.86
C ASN A 94 -18.55 -8.84 -3.18
N ASN A 95 -18.43 -8.83 -1.85
CA ASN A 95 -17.91 -7.69 -1.10
C ASN A 95 -16.40 -7.45 -1.29
N LEU A 96 -15.63 -8.45 -1.73
CA LEU A 96 -14.17 -8.37 -1.92
C LEU A 96 -13.77 -8.56 -3.38
N LEU A 97 -14.42 -9.47 -4.10
CA LEU A 97 -14.11 -9.85 -5.47
C LEU A 97 -15.35 -9.78 -6.36
N THR A 98 -15.15 -9.24 -7.56
CA THR A 98 -16.16 -9.29 -8.62
C THR A 98 -16.33 -10.71 -9.17
N GLU A 99 -17.48 -11.00 -9.77
CA GLU A 99 -17.77 -12.30 -10.43
C GLU A 99 -16.68 -12.72 -11.43
N LYS A 100 -16.18 -11.77 -12.22
CA LYS A 100 -15.10 -12.03 -13.20
C LYS A 100 -13.80 -12.46 -12.53
N GLN A 101 -13.48 -11.88 -11.36
CA GLN A 101 -12.30 -12.25 -10.59
C GLN A 101 -12.51 -13.63 -9.95
N LYS A 102 -13.68 -13.89 -9.34
CA LYS A 102 -14.01 -15.19 -8.74
C LYS A 102 -13.86 -16.35 -9.72
N LEU A 103 -14.33 -16.21 -10.95
CA LEU A 103 -14.20 -17.26 -11.97
C LEU A 103 -12.74 -17.61 -12.28
N ARG A 104 -11.84 -16.62 -12.23
CA ARG A 104 -10.40 -16.84 -12.45
C ARG A 104 -9.75 -17.51 -11.24
N VAL A 105 -10.09 -17.06 -10.03
CA VAL A 105 -9.50 -17.57 -8.79
C VAL A 105 -9.98 -18.99 -8.49
N LYS A 106 -11.25 -19.30 -8.77
CA LYS A 106 -11.81 -20.64 -8.61
C LYS A 106 -10.96 -21.71 -9.31
N LYS A 107 -10.50 -21.43 -10.54
CA LYS A 107 -9.61 -22.35 -11.28
C LYS A 107 -8.26 -22.55 -10.58
N ILE A 108 -7.71 -21.49 -9.99
CA ILE A 108 -6.43 -21.53 -9.27
C ILE A 108 -6.60 -22.36 -7.98
N HIS A 109 -7.66 -22.09 -7.22
CA HIS A 109 -7.99 -22.79 -5.97
C HIS A 109 -8.26 -24.29 -6.18
N GLU A 110 -9.04 -24.65 -7.20
CA GLU A 110 -9.34 -26.04 -7.54
C GLU A 110 -8.10 -26.81 -7.99
N ASN A 111 -7.16 -26.15 -8.68
CA ASN A 111 -5.90 -26.77 -9.09
C ASN A 111 -4.98 -27.03 -7.89
N GLU A 112 -4.93 -26.14 -6.89
CA GLU A 112 -4.16 -26.36 -5.68
C GLU A 112 -4.71 -27.49 -4.82
N LYS A 113 -6.03 -27.64 -4.70
CA LYS A 113 -6.64 -28.77 -3.96
C LYS A 113 -6.40 -30.14 -4.58
N ARG A 114 -5.91 -30.21 -5.83
CA ARG A 114 -5.62 -31.46 -6.55
C ARG A 114 -4.16 -31.90 -6.45
N LEU A 115 -3.28 -31.03 -5.94
CA LEU A 115 -1.86 -31.29 -5.69
C LEU A 115 -1.66 -31.76 -4.24
#